data_AF-A0A0L8FTQ6-F1
#
_entry.id   AF-A0A0L8FTQ6-F1
#
_cell.length_a   1.000
_cell.length_b   1.000
_cell.length_c   1.000
_cell.angle_alpha   90.00
_cell.angle_beta   90.00
_cell.angle_gamma   90.00
#
_symmetry.space_group_name_H-M   'P 1'
#
loop_
_entity.id
_entity.type
_entity.pdbx_description
1 polymer ?
#
loop_
_entity_poly.entity_id
_entity_poly.type
_entity_poly.pdbx_seq_one_letter_code
_entity_poly.pdbx_strand_id
1 'polypeptide(L)'
;MNINEMGNNNQKKNEAYTTIEIQKKSGRKRTYIDLKLKTDTGAHSNILPVNLYKKMFPEHLIHEHKVKEGILTPSDVILTAYGGTRIPQLGKTTITGTHKGKTIKCSFYITKTDGPAILGLDTCRKLNIVSIN
;
A
#
# COMPACT_ATOMS: atom_id res chain seq x y z
N MET A 1 1.59 19.63 15.23
CA MET A 1 0.31 20.22 15.65
C MET A 1 -0.75 19.72 14.69
N ASN A 2 -1.66 18.86 15.12
CA ASN A 2 -2.80 18.45 14.28
C ASN A 2 -3.91 19.48 14.51
N ILE A 3 -4.24 20.25 13.48
CA ILE A 3 -5.30 21.26 13.51
C ILE A 3 -6.53 20.62 12.85
N ASN A 4 -7.62 20.50 13.58
CA ASN A 4 -8.90 20.01 13.06
C ASN A 4 -9.85 21.19 12.85
N GLU A 5 -10.37 21.36 11.64
CA GLU A 5 -11.47 22.28 11.35
C GLU A 5 -12.81 21.59 11.63
N MET A 6 -13.63 22.15 12.53
CA MET A 6 -15.03 21.74 12.71
C MET A 6 -15.92 22.58 11.79
N GLY A 7 -16.23 22.04 10.61
CA GLY A 7 -17.23 22.56 9.68
C GLY A 7 -18.17 21.44 9.24
N ASN A 8 -19.46 21.61 9.48
CA ASN A 8 -20.50 20.62 9.20
C ASN A 8 -20.77 20.53 7.68
N ASN A 9 -20.01 19.71 6.94
CA ASN A 9 -20.44 18.87 5.79
C ASN A 9 -19.22 18.36 4.97
N ASN A 10 -19.22 17.06 4.67
CA ASN A 10 -18.27 16.30 3.84
C ASN A 10 -16.86 16.03 4.42
N GLN A 11 -16.80 15.03 5.32
CA GLN A 11 -15.61 14.41 5.92
C GLN A 11 -14.64 13.69 4.95
N LYS A 12 -14.58 14.05 3.66
CA LYS A 12 -13.73 13.41 2.64
C LYS A 12 -12.69 14.34 1.97
N LYS A 13 -12.44 15.53 2.51
CA LYS A 13 -11.52 16.51 1.89
C LYS A 13 -10.07 16.48 2.40
N ASN A 14 -9.74 15.75 3.47
CA ASN A 14 -8.40 15.81 4.09
C ASN A 14 -7.52 14.59 3.82
N GLU A 15 -7.91 13.71 2.90
CA GLU A 15 -7.10 12.53 2.55
C GLU A 15 -6.68 12.60 1.08
N ALA A 16 -5.37 12.60 0.85
CA ALA A 16 -4.83 12.48 -0.49
C ALA A 16 -4.80 11.00 -0.91
N TYR A 17 -5.10 10.75 -2.18
CA TYR A 17 -4.99 9.41 -2.77
C TYR A 17 -4.22 9.48 -4.09
N THR A 18 -3.57 8.38 -4.43
CA THR A 18 -3.01 8.13 -5.76
C THR A 18 -3.41 6.73 -6.25
N THR A 19 -3.23 6.47 -7.54
CA THR A 19 -3.49 5.16 -8.15
C THR A 19 -2.24 4.66 -8.82
N ILE A 20 -1.83 3.44 -8.49
CA ILE A 20 -0.79 2.72 -9.24
C ILE A 20 -1.50 1.66 -10.08
N GLU A 21 -1.31 1.70 -11.40
CA GLU A 21 -1.78 0.66 -12.30
C GLU A 21 -0.82 -0.53 -12.21
N ILE A 22 -1.26 -1.65 -11.68
CA ILE A 22 -0.43 -2.83 -11.48
C ILE A 22 -0.60 -3.75 -12.66
N GLN A 23 0.51 -4.04 -13.33
CA GLN A 23 0.54 -5.03 -14.39
C GLN A 23 0.72 -6.42 -13.78
N LYS A 24 -0.33 -7.23 -13.90
CA LYS A 24 -0.32 -8.64 -13.48
C LYS A 24 -0.20 -9.53 -14.72
N LYS A 25 0.77 -10.44 -14.71
CA LYS A 25 0.94 -11.47 -15.73
C LYS A 25 0.50 -12.81 -15.17
N SER A 26 -0.50 -13.43 -15.81
CA SER A 26 -0.96 -14.78 -15.48
C SER A 26 -0.84 -15.65 -16.73
N GLY A 27 0.26 -16.40 -16.82
CA GLY A 27 0.63 -17.12 -18.04
C GLY A 27 0.86 -16.17 -19.22
N ARG A 28 0.05 -16.31 -20.28
CA ARG A 28 0.08 -15.42 -21.46
C ARG A 28 -0.82 -14.19 -21.33
N LYS A 29 -1.74 -14.17 -20.36
CA LYS A 29 -2.68 -13.05 -20.16
C LYS A 29 -2.03 -11.95 -19.32
N ARG A 30 -2.21 -10.71 -19.77
CA ARG A 30 -1.89 -9.49 -19.00
C ARG A 30 -3.20 -8.87 -18.53
N THR A 31 -3.27 -8.55 -17.25
CA THR A 31 -4.38 -7.83 -16.63
C THR A 31 -3.82 -6.63 -15.88
N TYR A 32 -4.57 -5.53 -15.88
CA TYR A 32 -4.20 -4.30 -15.20
C TYR A 32 -5.14 -4.10 -14.01
N ILE A 33 -4.59 -3.71 -12.88
CA ILE A 33 -5.34 -3.51 -11.64
C ILE A 33 -5.00 -2.12 -11.10
N ASP A 34 -6.01 -1.27 -10.98
CA ASP A 34 -5.85 0.05 -10.36
C ASP A 34 -5.84 -0.07 -8.84
N LEU A 35 -4.65 0.02 -8.24
CA LEU A 35 -4.50 0.05 -6.80
C LEU A 35 -4.55 1.50 -6.31
N LYS A 36 -5.69 1.87 -5.73
CA LYS A 36 -5.88 3.14 -5.03
C LYS A 36 -5.20 3.09 -3.66
N LEU A 37 -4.33 4.05 -3.40
CA LEU A 37 -3.49 4.17 -2.21
C LEU A 37 -3.74 5.51 -1.53
N LYS A 38 -3.89 5.49 -0.21
CA LYS A 38 -3.87 6.72 0.59
C LYS A 38 -2.43 7.21 0.68
N THR A 39 -2.22 8.47 0.34
CA THR A 39 -0.92 9.16 0.48
C THR A 39 -0.75 9.54 1.94
N ASP A 40 0.27 9.00 2.61
CA ASP A 40 0.52 9.29 4.03
C ASP A 40 1.99 9.69 4.22
N THR A 41 2.21 10.99 4.38
CA THR A 41 3.54 11.56 4.61
C THR A 41 4.05 11.31 6.04
N GLY A 42 3.18 10.91 6.96
CA GLY A 42 3.54 10.48 8.32
C GLY A 42 4.03 9.03 8.37
N ALA A 43 3.75 8.23 7.33
CA ALA A 43 4.23 6.86 7.22
C ALA A 43 5.56 6.79 6.46
N HIS A 44 6.54 6.07 7.01
CA HIS A 44 7.82 5.83 6.32
C HIS A 44 7.70 4.72 5.27
N SER A 45 6.98 3.64 5.61
CA SER A 45 6.84 2.46 4.76
C SER A 45 5.48 2.39 4.07
N ASN A 46 5.44 1.77 2.89
CA ASN A 46 4.16 1.42 2.27
C ASN A 46 3.59 0.17 2.93
N ILE A 47 2.27 0.16 3.15
CA ILE A 47 1.55 -1.02 3.63
C ILE A 47 0.42 -1.39 2.68
N LEU A 48 0.19 -2.69 2.54
CA LEU A 48 -0.89 -3.24 1.74
C LEU A 48 -1.66 -4.26 2.59
N PRO A 49 -2.90 -3.94 2.99
CA PRO A 49 -3.80 -4.88 3.64
C PRO A 49 -3.88 -6.23 2.91
N VAL A 50 -3.80 -7.33 3.66
CA VAL A 50 -3.90 -8.69 3.11
C VAL A 50 -5.21 -8.91 2.33
N ASN A 51 -6.29 -8.28 2.76
CA ASN A 51 -7.59 -8.33 2.09
C ASN A 51 -7.57 -7.69 0.69
N LEU A 52 -6.80 -6.60 0.51
CA LEU A 52 -6.59 -5.99 -0.80
C LEU A 52 -5.63 -6.83 -1.64
N TYR A 53 -4.53 -7.30 -1.03
CA TYR A 53 -3.57 -8.18 -1.71
C TYR A 53 -4.23 -9.45 -2.26
N LYS A 54 -5.10 -10.09 -1.49
CA LYS A 54 -5.88 -11.27 -1.91
C LYS A 54 -6.76 -11.01 -3.13
N LYS A 55 -7.38 -9.83 -3.23
CA LYS A 55 -8.22 -9.48 -4.40
C LYS A 55 -7.37 -9.35 -5.67
N MET A 56 -6.13 -8.87 -5.52
CA MET A 56 -5.23 -8.63 -6.65
C MET A 56 -4.51 -9.90 -7.10
N PHE A 57 -4.08 -10.72 -6.13
CA PHE A 57 -3.30 -11.93 -6.35
C PHE A 57 -3.91 -13.13 -5.62
N PRO A 58 -5.16 -13.53 -5.93
CA PRO A 58 -5.82 -14.64 -5.25
C PRO A 58 -5.03 -15.95 -5.34
N GLU A 59 -4.28 -16.15 -6.42
CA GLU A 59 -3.42 -17.30 -6.66
C GLU A 59 -2.22 -17.40 -5.70
N HIS A 60 -1.87 -16.32 -5.00
CA HIS A 60 -0.79 -16.31 -4.01
C HIS A 60 -1.23 -16.83 -2.65
N LEU A 61 -2.52 -17.08 -2.42
CA LEU A 61 -3.06 -17.44 -1.13
C LEU A 61 -3.25 -18.96 -1.03
N ILE A 62 -3.07 -19.50 0.18
CA ILE A 62 -3.43 -20.88 0.54
C ILE A 62 -4.83 -20.89 1.19
N HIS A 63 -5.06 -19.98 2.15
CA HIS A 63 -6.34 -19.76 2.85
C HIS A 63 -6.47 -18.26 3.19
N GLU A 64 -7.59 -17.83 3.79
CA GLU A 64 -7.96 -16.39 3.93
C GLU A 64 -6.86 -15.46 4.43
N HIS A 65 -5.96 -15.92 5.31
CA HIS A 65 -4.91 -15.11 5.91
C HIS A 65 -3.50 -15.70 5.75
N LYS A 66 -3.32 -16.67 4.86
CA LYS A 66 -2.04 -17.36 4.66
C LYS A 66 -1.61 -17.27 3.21
N VAL A 67 -0.53 -16.52 2.97
CA VAL A 67 0.13 -16.43 1.66
C VAL A 67 1.04 -17.66 1.49
N LYS A 68 1.17 -18.16 0.26
CA LYS A 68 2.07 -19.26 -0.11
C LYS A 68 3.52 -18.94 0.27
N GLU A 69 4.24 -19.96 0.68
CA GLU A 69 5.67 -19.85 0.98
C GLU A 69 6.45 -19.39 -0.27
N GLY A 70 7.49 -18.58 -0.06
CA GLY A 70 8.31 -18.01 -1.14
C GLY A 70 7.69 -16.82 -1.88
N ILE A 71 6.42 -16.47 -1.65
CA ILE A 71 5.78 -15.31 -2.29
C ILE A 71 6.15 -13.99 -1.59
N LEU A 72 6.13 -13.98 -0.26
CA LEU A 72 6.54 -12.83 0.53
C LEU A 72 7.96 -13.04 1.03
N THR A 73 8.77 -11.99 0.97
CA THR A 73 10.07 -11.95 1.64
C THR A 73 9.82 -11.80 3.14
N PRO A 74 10.34 -12.71 4.00
CA PRO A 74 10.29 -12.55 5.44
C PRO A 74 10.93 -11.23 5.89
N SER A 75 10.48 -10.68 7.01
CA SER A 75 10.99 -9.42 7.54
C SER A 75 10.78 -9.35 9.04
N ASP A 76 11.83 -8.96 9.78
CA ASP A 76 11.79 -8.74 11.22
C ASP A 76 11.40 -7.30 11.60
N VAL A 77 11.13 -6.45 10.60
CA VAL A 77 10.68 -5.07 10.81
C VAL A 77 9.36 -5.04 11.57
N ILE A 78 9.34 -4.29 12.68
CA ILE A 78 8.15 -4.00 13.47
C ILE A 78 7.52 -2.72 12.94
N LEU A 79 6.30 -2.82 12.42
CA LEU A 79 5.51 -1.67 12.00
C LEU A 79 4.70 -1.14 13.18
N THR A 80 4.69 0.17 13.36
CA THR A 80 3.87 0.85 14.38
C THR A 80 3.08 1.99 13.75
N ALA A 81 1.84 2.16 14.19
CA ALA A 81 1.02 3.32 13.86
C ALA A 81 1.45 4.53 14.71
N TYR A 82 0.99 5.72 14.32
CA TYR A 82 1.08 6.90 15.17
C TYR A 82 0.34 6.64 16.49
N GLY A 83 1.06 6.68 17.61
CA GLY A 83 0.56 6.25 18.93
C GLY A 83 1.15 4.92 19.44
N GLY A 84 2.05 4.29 18.69
CA GLY A 84 2.83 3.13 19.16
C GLY A 84 2.12 1.78 19.00
N THR A 85 0.88 1.75 18.51
CA THR A 85 0.15 0.51 18.23
C THR A 85 0.89 -0.32 17.19
N ARG A 86 1.20 -1.57 17.51
CA ARG A 86 1.85 -2.50 16.56
C ARG A 86 0.90 -2.87 15.42
N ILE A 87 1.44 -2.88 14.20
CA ILE A 87 0.75 -3.33 12.99
C ILE A 87 1.34 -4.69 12.60
N PRO A 88 0.59 -5.80 12.75
CA PRO A 88 1.06 -7.12 12.35
C PRO A 88 1.26 -7.20 10.83
N GLN A 89 2.39 -7.79 10.41
CA GLN A 89 2.74 -7.99 9.00
C GLN A 89 3.08 -9.45 8.69
N LEU A 90 2.84 -9.86 7.45
CA LEU A 90 3.05 -11.22 6.92
C LEU A 90 4.34 -11.38 6.13
N GLY A 91 5.00 -10.26 5.82
CA GLY A 91 6.20 -10.18 5.00
C GLY A 91 6.14 -8.96 4.07
N LYS A 92 7.15 -8.85 3.22
CA LYS A 92 7.31 -7.80 2.23
C LYS A 92 7.18 -8.36 0.82
N THR A 93 6.61 -7.59 -0.10
CA THR A 93 6.61 -7.91 -1.53
C THR A 93 6.90 -6.66 -2.35
N THR A 94 7.45 -6.83 -3.55
CA THR A 94 7.65 -5.73 -4.50
C THR A 94 6.70 -5.87 -5.66
N ILE A 95 5.84 -4.87 -5.83
CA ILE A 95 4.86 -4.82 -6.91
C ILE A 95 5.38 -3.84 -7.95
N THR A 96 5.41 -4.30 -9.20
CA THR A 96 5.70 -3.44 -10.37
C THR A 96 4.39 -2.89 -10.91
N GLY A 97 4.36 -1.60 -11.18
CA GLY A 97 3.21 -0.94 -11.79
C GLY A 97 3.62 0.32 -12.55
N THR A 98 2.62 1.07 -12.98
CA THR A 98 2.78 2.32 -13.72
C THR A 98 2.05 3.43 -12.96
N HIS A 99 2.67 4.59 -12.87
CA HIS A 99 2.04 5.81 -12.35
C HIS A 99 2.43 6.98 -13.25
N LYS A 100 1.43 7.69 -13.80
CA LYS A 100 1.63 8.81 -14.74
C LYS A 100 2.58 8.46 -15.89
N GLY A 101 2.40 7.28 -16.48
CA GLY A 101 3.22 6.79 -17.60
C GLY A 101 4.63 6.29 -17.24
N LYS A 102 5.03 6.33 -15.96
CA LYS A 102 6.33 5.83 -15.51
C LYS A 102 6.20 4.47 -14.84
N THR A 103 7.01 3.51 -15.26
CA THR A 103 7.14 2.21 -14.58
C THR A 103 7.85 2.39 -13.24
N ILE A 104 7.25 1.84 -12.19
CA ILE A 104 7.71 1.96 -10.82
C ILE A 104 7.71 0.59 -10.13
N LYS A 105 8.64 0.41 -9.19
CA LYS A 105 8.69 -0.75 -8.31
C LYS A 105 8.47 -0.26 -6.89
N CYS A 106 7.37 -0.67 -6.29
CA CYS A 106 6.99 -0.28 -4.93
C CYS A 106 7.02 -1.51 -4.03
N SER A 107 7.79 -1.45 -2.95
CA SER A 107 7.76 -2.49 -1.93
C SER A 107 6.68 -2.19 -0.90
N PHE A 108 5.90 -3.19 -0.53
CA PHE A 108 4.82 -3.12 0.45
C PHE A 108 5.05 -4.17 1.54
N TYR A 109 4.79 -3.79 2.78
CA TYR A 109 4.52 -4.77 3.83
C TYR A 109 3.08 -5.23 3.73
N ILE A 110 2.86 -6.54 3.70
CA ILE A 110 1.51 -7.10 3.71
C ILE A 110 1.01 -7.16 5.15
N THR A 111 -0.02 -6.39 5.47
CA THR A 111 -0.48 -6.19 6.86
C THR A 111 -1.82 -6.88 7.15
N LYS A 112 -2.03 -7.28 8.40
CA LYS A 112 -3.33 -7.77 8.91
C LYS A 112 -4.17 -6.60 9.42
N THR A 113 -4.45 -5.64 8.54
CA THR A 113 -5.22 -4.43 8.87
C THR A 113 -6.40 -4.28 7.91
N ASP A 114 -7.49 -3.68 8.37
CA ASP A 114 -8.70 -3.44 7.55
C ASP A 114 -8.72 -2.04 6.87
N GLY A 115 -7.71 -1.21 7.12
CA GLY A 115 -7.59 0.13 6.56
C GLY A 115 -7.25 0.16 5.05
N PRO A 116 -7.09 1.36 4.46
CA PRO A 116 -6.65 1.50 3.07
C PRO A 116 -5.20 1.03 2.90
N ALA A 117 -4.81 0.73 1.66
CA ALA A 117 -3.38 0.64 1.32
C ALA A 117 -2.74 2.02 1.46
N ILE A 118 -1.54 2.07 2.03
CA ILE A 118 -0.84 3.32 2.31
C ILE A 118 0.42 3.41 1.46
N LEU A 119 0.61 4.56 0.85
CA LEU A 119 1.85 4.97 0.21
C LEU A 119 2.62 5.88 1.18
N GLY A 120 3.74 5.38 1.69
CA GLY A 120 4.60 6.11 2.60
C GLY A 120 5.41 7.21 1.90
N LEU A 121 5.96 8.12 2.69
CA LEU A 121 6.68 9.32 2.25
C LEU A 121 7.78 9.02 1.23
N ASP A 122 8.59 8.00 1.47
CA ASP A 122 9.69 7.61 0.58
C ASP A 122 9.22 7.34 -0.84
N THR A 123 8.10 6.64 -0.98
CA THR A 123 7.54 6.33 -2.28
C THR A 123 6.81 7.54 -2.85
N CYS A 124 6.13 8.32 -2.02
CA CYS A 124 5.52 9.58 -2.46
C CYS A 124 6.54 10.53 -3.10
N ARG A 125 7.76 10.62 -2.54
CA ARG A 125 8.87 11.39 -3.11
C ARG A 125 9.33 10.81 -4.45
N LYS A 126 9.56 9.49 -4.51
CA LYS A 126 9.96 8.80 -5.76
C LYS A 126 8.92 8.98 -6.88
N LEU A 127 7.65 9.10 -6.53
CA LEU A 127 6.55 9.30 -7.49
C LEU A 127 6.27 10.77 -7.80
N ASN A 128 7.06 11.72 -7.28
CA ASN A 128 6.81 13.16 -7.37
C ASN A 128 5.38 13.54 -6.96
N ILE A 129 4.85 12.86 -5.94
CA ILE A 129 3.56 13.20 -5.32
C ILE A 129 3.76 14.26 -4.24
N VAL A 130 4.88 14.19 -3.54
CA VAL A 130 5.28 15.14 -2.49
C VAL A 130 6.71 15.61 -2.75
N SER A 131 6.91 16.92 -2.63
CA SER A 131 8.22 17.59 -2.62
C SER A 131 8.48 18.18 -1.25
N ILE A 132 9.73 18.08 -0.77
CA ILE A 132 10.18 18.76 0.45
C ILE A 132 10.93 19.99 -0.02
N ASN A 133 10.53 21.17 0.47
CA ASN A 133 11.20 22.45 0.24
C ASN A 133 12.02 22.83 1.46
#